data_AF-A0A060C113-F1
#
_entry.id   AF-A0A060C113-F1
#
_cell.length_a   1.000
_cell.length_b   1.000
_cell.length_c   1.000
_cell.angle_alpha   90.00
_cell.angle_beta   90.00
_cell.angle_gamma   90.00
#
_symmetry.space_group_name_H-M   'P 1'
#
loop_
_entity.id
_entity.type
_entity.pdbx_description
1 polymer ?
#
loop_
_entity_poly.entity_id
_entity_poly.type
_entity_poly.pdbx_seq_one_letter_code
_entity_poly.pdbx_strand_id
1 'polypeptide(L)' 'MPVQAELDSFEARHGLGYSTITGERGGVRVSTTYFVPLGVNAEVQRIRVTNTSGAPKHLKLFTFVEFALWNALDDQTNY' A
#
# COMPACT_ATOMS: atom_id res chain seq x y z
N MET A 1 3.30 8.13 13.86
CA MET A 1 2.20 7.16 13.68
C MET A 1 1.62 7.38 12.28
N PRO A 2 1.32 6.33 11.50
CA PRO A 2 0.63 6.47 10.22
C PRO A 2 -0.76 7.14 10.43
N VAL A 3 -1.42 7.54 9.34
CA VAL A 3 -2.56 8.49 9.37
C VAL A 3 -3.74 8.06 10.25
N GLN A 4 -4.06 6.75 10.32
CA GLN A 4 -5.15 6.21 11.16
C GLN A 4 -6.52 6.92 10.98
N ALA A 5 -6.80 7.45 9.79
CA ALA A 5 -8.12 8.02 9.51
C ALA A 5 -9.18 6.91 9.47
N GLU A 6 -10.39 7.21 9.94
CA GLU A 6 -11.53 6.29 9.81
C GLU A 6 -11.82 5.96 8.34
N LEU A 7 -12.19 4.72 8.05
CA LEU A 7 -12.50 4.24 6.71
C LEU A 7 -13.98 3.86 6.62
N ASP A 8 -14.58 4.11 5.47
CA ASP A 8 -15.94 3.69 5.14
C ASP A 8 -15.99 2.15 4.97
N SER A 9 -14.90 1.56 4.45
CA SER A 9 -14.67 0.11 4.44
C SER A 9 -13.18 -0.22 4.39
N PHE A 10 -12.83 -1.40 4.91
CA PHE A 10 -11.48 -1.95 4.90
C PHE A 10 -11.52 -3.46 4.67
N GLU A 11 -10.57 -3.96 3.88
CA GLU A 11 -10.37 -5.39 3.71
C GLU A 11 -8.90 -5.71 3.41
N ALA A 12 -8.38 -6.75 4.06
CA ALA A 12 -7.10 -7.37 3.72
C ALA A 12 -7.32 -8.84 3.34
N ARG A 13 -6.78 -9.24 2.18
CA ARG A 13 -6.83 -10.62 1.70
C ARG A 13 -5.41 -11.14 1.50
N HIS A 14 -5.10 -12.25 2.13
CA HIS A 14 -3.83 -12.97 1.96
C HIS A 14 -4.05 -14.19 1.06
N GLY A 15 -3.33 -14.24 -0.04
CA GLY A 15 -3.28 -15.38 -0.94
C GLY A 15 -1.89 -16.03 -0.93
N LEU A 16 -1.71 -17.03 -1.77
CA LEU A 16 -0.41 -17.68 -1.91
C LEU A 16 0.53 -16.78 -2.72
N GLY A 17 1.54 -16.20 -2.07
CA GLY A 17 2.55 -15.36 -2.70
C GLY A 17 2.11 -13.93 -3.04
N TYR A 18 0.92 -13.52 -2.60
CA TYR A 18 0.43 -12.15 -2.76
C TYR A 18 -0.53 -11.74 -1.65
N SER A 19 -0.70 -10.42 -1.47
CA SER A 19 -1.74 -9.85 -0.63
C SER A 19 -2.46 -8.72 -1.37
N THR A 20 -3.72 -8.46 -1.04
CA THR A 20 -4.42 -7.26 -1.48
C THR A 20 -4.98 -6.53 -0.27
N ILE A 21 -4.68 -5.23 -0.18
CA ILE A 21 -5.17 -4.35 0.88
C ILE A 21 -6.05 -3.29 0.20
N THR A 22 -7.29 -3.17 0.66
CA THR A 22 -8.27 -2.23 0.13
C THR A 22 -8.83 -1.35 1.24
N GLY A 23 -8.83 -0.04 1.02
CA GLY A 23 -9.48 0.93 1.89
C GLY A 23 -10.35 1.88 1.08
N GLU A 24 -11.46 2.32 1.66
CA GLU A 24 -12.34 3.33 1.07
C GLU A 24 -12.60 4.45 2.07
N ARG A 25 -12.51 5.70 1.60
CA ARG A 25 -12.86 6.88 2.38
C ARG A 25 -13.32 8.01 1.47
N GLY A 26 -14.45 8.63 1.79
CA GLY A 26 -14.92 9.85 1.12
C GLY A 26 -15.25 9.65 -0.37
N GLY A 27 -15.72 8.45 -0.73
CA GLY A 27 -16.04 8.07 -2.11
C GLY A 27 -14.81 7.79 -2.98
N VAL A 28 -13.68 7.45 -2.37
CA VAL A 28 -12.46 7.01 -3.05
C VAL A 28 -12.04 5.67 -2.48
N ARG A 29 -12.07 4.64 -3.32
CA ARG A 29 -11.57 3.30 -3.00
C ARG A 29 -10.19 3.10 -3.59
N VAL A 30 -9.23 2.69 -2.77
CA VAL A 30 -7.88 2.33 -3.20
C VAL A 30 -7.64 0.87 -2.86
N SER A 31 -7.24 0.08 -3.86
CA SER A 31 -6.87 -1.33 -3.70
C SER A 31 -5.45 -1.53 -4.22
N THR A 32 -4.57 -2.06 -3.38
CA THR A 32 -3.19 -2.37 -3.76
C THR A 32 -2.95 -3.86 -3.63
N THR A 33 -2.54 -4.49 -4.73
CA THR A 33 -2.03 -5.87 -4.72
C THR A 33 -0.51 -5.84 -4.61
N TYR A 34 0.04 -6.50 -3.59
CA TYR A 34 1.46 -6.66 -3.31
C TYR A 34 1.88 -8.10 -3.62
N PHE A 35 2.95 -8.29 -4.39
CA PHE A 35 3.50 -9.61 -4.69
C PHE A 35 4.92 -9.52 -5.23
N VAL A 36 5.65 -10.64 -5.18
CA VAL A 36 6.96 -10.80 -5.84
C VAL A 36 6.77 -11.73 -7.05
N PRO A 37 6.99 -11.28 -8.29
CA PRO A 37 6.89 -12.15 -9.46
C PRO A 37 7.93 -13.28 -9.43
N LEU A 38 7.59 -14.41 -10.05
CA LEU A 38 8.53 -15.53 -10.17
C LEU A 38 9.79 -15.13 -10.96
N GLY A 39 10.96 -15.46 -10.42
CA GLY A 39 12.25 -15.18 -11.04
C GLY A 39 12.70 -13.71 -10.99
N VAL A 40 12.03 -12.86 -10.21
CA VAL A 40 12.33 -11.43 -10.12
C VAL A 40 12.66 -11.03 -8.68
N ASN A 41 13.77 -10.33 -8.48
CA ASN A 41 14.17 -9.77 -7.19
C ASN A 41 13.54 -8.38 -6.98
N ALA A 42 12.20 -8.31 -7.01
CA ALA A 42 11.48 -7.06 -6.76
C ALA A 42 10.06 -7.33 -6.23
N GLU A 43 9.61 -6.51 -5.29
CA GLU A 43 8.20 -6.40 -4.95
C GLU A 43 7.49 -5.50 -5.98
N VAL A 44 6.34 -5.94 -6.47
CA VAL A 44 5.46 -5.16 -7.34
C VAL A 44 4.20 -4.77 -6.58
N GLN A 45 3.82 -3.50 -6.71
CA GLN A 45 2.58 -2.96 -6.15
C GLN A 45 1.64 -2.52 -7.29
N ARG A 46 0.55 -3.25 -7.50
CA ARG A 46 -0.50 -2.86 -8.47
C ARG A 46 -1.59 -2.09 -7.76
N ILE A 47 -1.61 -0.77 -7.96
CA ILE A 47 -2.56 0.15 -7.34
C ILE A 47 -3.75 0.39 -8.28
N ARG A 48 -4.98 0.25 -7.77
CA ARG A 48 -6.22 0.69 -8.41
C ARG A 48 -6.92 1.72 -7.55
N VAL A 49 -7.19 2.88 -8.14
CA VAL A 49 -7.99 3.95 -7.52
C VAL A 49 -9.32 4.05 -8.25
N THR A 50 -10.42 3.99 -7.50
CA THR A 50 -11.78 4.07 -8.03
C THR A 50 -12.52 5.21 -7.36
N ASN A 51 -13.08 6.13 -8.15
CA ASN A 51 -14.06 7.09 -7.67
C ASN A 51 -15.40 6.37 -7.51
N THR A 52 -15.84 6.16 -6.27
CA THR A 52 -17.11 5.50 -5.93
C THR A 52 -18.24 6.51 -5.66
N SER A 53 -17.96 7.81 -5.84
CA SER A 53 -18.93 8.89 -5.66
C SER A 53 -19.59 9.34 -6.97
N GLY A 54 -20.64 10.16 -6.85
CA GLY A 54 -21.33 10.78 -7.99
C GLY A 54 -20.69 12.06 -8.54
N ALA A 55 -19.53 12.50 -8.02
CA ALA A 55 -18.87 13.74 -8.42
C ALA A 55 -17.43 13.49 -8.88
N PRO A 56 -16.87 14.27 -9.83
CA PRO A 56 -15.46 14.19 -10.19
C PRO A 56 -14.54 14.38 -8.97
N LYS A 57 -13.41 13.66 -8.95
CA LYS A 57 -12.39 13.74 -7.89
C LYS A 57 -11.05 14.14 -8.48
N HIS A 58 -10.38 15.09 -7.83
CA HIS A 58 -9.00 15.47 -8.13
C HIS A 58 -8.13 15.07 -6.95
N LEU A 59 -7.24 14.10 -7.15
CA LEU A 59 -6.45 13.49 -6.09
C LEU A 59 -4.96 13.63 -6.39
N LYS A 60 -4.16 13.72 -5.33
CA LYS A 60 -2.70 13.50 -5.38
C LYS A 60 -2.40 12.26 -4.56
N LEU A 61 -1.64 11.33 -5.13
CA LEU A 61 -1.20 10.12 -4.46
C LEU A 61 0.28 10.28 -4.11
N PHE A 62 0.64 9.91 -2.89
CA PHE A 62 2.01 9.96 -2.40
C PHE A 62 2.40 8.54 -1.96
N THR A 63 3.47 8.01 -2.57
CA THR A 63 4.05 6.72 -2.19
C THR A 63 5.11 6.91 -1.12
N PHE A 64 5.33 5.90 -0.29
CA PHE A 64 6.33 5.94 0.76
C PHE A 64 7.00 4.57 0.94
N VAL A 65 8.32 4.58 1.06
CA VAL A 65 9.14 3.46 1.53
C VAL A 65 10.28 4.06 2.34
N GLU A 66 10.67 3.38 3.42
CA GLU A 66 11.84 3.70 4.20
C GLU A 66 12.91 2.65 3.88
N PHE A 67 14.09 3.09 3.46
CA PHE A 67 15.20 2.17 3.18
C PHE A 67 15.88 1.80 4.49
N ALA A 68 16.20 0.51 4.63
CA ALA A 68 17.20 0.07 5.60
C ALA A 68 18.61 0.30 5.04
N LEU A 69 19.59 0.58 5.90
CA LEU A 69 21.01 0.66 5.54
C LEU A 69 21.66 -0.72 5.38
N TRP A 70 21.00 -1.61 4.62
CA TRP A 70 21.38 -2.99 4.29
C TRP A 70 21.54 -3.93 5.49
N ASN A 71 22.50 -3.69 6.38
CA ASN A 71 22.70 -4.48 7.58
C ASN A 71 21.70 -4.04 8.65
N ALA A 72 20.66 -4.85 8.87
CA ALA A 72 19.61 -4.55 9.84
C ALA A 72 20.12 -4.41 11.28
N LEU A 73 21.24 -5.05 11.64
CA LEU A 73 21.86 -4.86 12.97
C LEU A 73 22.50 -3.48 13.07
N ASP A 74 23.28 -3.06 12.07
CA ASP A 74 23.94 -1.76 12.09
C ASP A 74 22.92 -0.61 12.01
N ASP A 75 21.90 -0.77 11.15
CA ASP A 75 20.80 0.17 10.95
C ASP A 75 20.04 0.48 12.25
N GLN A 76 19.84 -0.54 13.11
CA GLN A 76 19.15 -0.35 14.40
C GLN A 76 20.07 0.13 15.53
N THR A 77 21.39 -0.12 15.47
CA THR A 77 22.32 0.19 16.59
C THR A 77 23.14 1.47 16.39
N ASN A 78 23.21 2.02 15.17
CA ASN A 78 23.82 3.33 14.87
C ASN A 78 25.27 3.47 15.40
N TYR A 79 26.14 2.50 15.04
CA TYR A 79 27.59 2.54 15.29
C TYR A 79 28.30 3.59 14.43
#